data_AF-A0A9Q9N295-F1
#
_entry.id   AF-A0A9Q9N295-F1
#
_cell.length_a   1.000
_cell.length_b   1.000
_cell.length_c   1.000
_cell.angle_alpha   90.00
_cell.angle_beta   90.00
_cell.angle_gamma   90.00
#
_symmetry.space_group_name_H-M   'P 1'
#
loop_
_entity.id
_entity.type
_entity.pdbx_description
1 polymer ?
#
loop_
_entity_poly.entity_id
_entity_poly.type
_entity_poly.pdbx_seq_one_letter_code
_entity_poly.pdbx_strand_id
1 'polypeptide(L)'
;MKRVNALAILAFILLLPSEASAQYPAFAAFTPPSKEYVVQSDLSEVTNLPNVPEQGGRGICYAASAAVMLTAENGLKLPEDCTRYTPDKIFSPYGLVKPFGEEDSGSHEPLADEGGSAINALNYAAYVAFGNPSLECSSKDKTMPDFADNDDGSIREYTMWNQVYNIYENLTNTVQKINFNCQACIENFFHTHKTAFSTLKKIFPNIEEESVSFLRLMREPTYRDFVVKLTVPMKCQRKSVHRGSEGYKQLGRILAKRRQ
;
A
#
# COMPACT_ATOMS: atom_id res chain seq x y z
N MET A 1 -12.61 -15.45 63.17
CA MET A 1 -13.03 -15.73 61.78
C MET A 1 -14.38 -15.05 61.52
N LYS A 2 -14.39 -13.89 60.87
CA LYS A 2 -15.63 -13.20 60.52
C LYS A 2 -16.06 -13.65 59.12
N ARG A 3 -17.28 -14.19 59.01
CA ARG A 3 -17.90 -14.59 57.75
C ARG A 3 -18.08 -13.35 56.87
N VAL A 4 -17.41 -13.32 55.73
CA VAL A 4 -17.64 -12.29 54.70
C VAL A 4 -18.94 -12.66 54.00
N ASN A 5 -19.93 -11.79 54.10
CA ASN A 5 -21.25 -11.95 53.47
C ASN A 5 -21.10 -11.98 51.94
N ALA A 6 -21.24 -13.16 51.35
CA ALA A 6 -21.20 -13.37 49.90
C ALA A 6 -22.21 -12.51 49.11
N LEU A 7 -23.28 -12.07 49.76
CA LEU A 7 -24.29 -11.15 49.18
C LEU A 7 -23.76 -9.73 48.93
N ALA A 8 -22.78 -9.25 49.69
CA ALA A 8 -22.19 -7.93 49.47
C ALA A 8 -21.26 -7.90 48.24
N ILE A 9 -20.66 -9.04 47.89
CA ILE A 9 -19.78 -9.19 46.73
C ILE A 9 -20.60 -9.27 45.44
N LEU A 10 -21.73 -10.01 45.44
CA LEU A 10 -22.62 -10.06 44.28
C LEU A 10 -23.28 -8.71 43.95
N ALA A 11 -23.62 -7.91 44.97
CA ALA A 11 -24.18 -6.57 44.77
C ALA A 11 -23.15 -5.60 44.15
N PHE A 12 -21.86 -5.79 44.41
CA PHE A 12 -20.79 -4.97 43.83
C PHE A 12 -20.52 -5.29 42.36
N ILE A 13 -20.71 -6.55 41.94
CA ILE A 13 -20.53 -6.98 40.55
C ILE A 13 -21.67 -6.48 39.66
N LEU A 14 -22.88 -6.28 40.21
CA LEU A 14 -24.03 -5.72 39.50
C LEU A 14 -24.03 -4.19 39.39
N LEU A 15 -23.12 -3.51 40.10
CA LEU A 15 -22.95 -2.05 40.05
C LEU A 15 -21.77 -1.62 39.19
N LEU A 16 -21.03 -2.57 38.60
CA LEU A 16 -20.06 -2.24 37.57
C LEU A 16 -20.83 -1.92 36.29
N PRO A 17 -20.73 -0.69 35.75
CA PRO A 17 -21.33 -0.39 34.46
C PRO A 17 -20.75 -1.37 33.44
N SER A 18 -21.63 -2.07 32.74
CA SER A 18 -21.23 -2.86 31.59
C SER A 18 -20.59 -1.91 30.58
N GLU A 19 -19.26 -1.91 30.49
CA GLU A 19 -18.54 -1.37 29.33
C GLU A 19 -18.78 -2.29 28.13
N ALA A 20 -20.03 -2.41 27.72
CA ALA A 20 -20.47 -2.99 26.46
C ALA A 20 -21.00 -1.86 25.59
N SER A 21 -20.14 -0.89 25.29
CA SER A 21 -20.33 0.12 24.25
C SER A 21 -19.04 0.94 24.12
N ALA A 22 -17.96 0.31 23.71
CA ALA A 22 -16.87 1.04 23.05
C ALA A 22 -17.38 1.44 21.66
N GLN A 23 -18.25 2.45 21.60
CA GLN A 23 -18.54 3.15 20.35
C GLN A 23 -17.26 3.88 19.97
N TYR A 24 -16.64 3.44 18.87
CA TYR A 24 -15.47 4.07 18.29
C TYR A 24 -15.66 5.60 18.20
N PRO A 25 -14.78 6.42 18.78
CA PRO A 25 -14.93 7.88 18.79
C PRO A 25 -14.87 8.52 17.39
N ALA A 26 -14.49 7.75 16.36
CA ALA A 26 -14.35 8.24 15.00
C ALA A 26 -15.67 8.73 14.37
N PHE A 27 -16.83 8.23 14.81
CA PHE A 27 -18.13 8.68 14.30
C PHE A 27 -18.73 9.87 15.06
N ALA A 28 -18.27 10.15 16.28
CA ALA A 28 -18.79 11.26 17.09
C ALA A 28 -18.25 12.64 16.65
N ALA A 29 -17.20 12.68 15.84
CA ALA A 29 -16.61 13.92 15.31
C ALA A 29 -17.23 14.38 13.98
N PHE A 30 -18.11 13.57 13.36
CA PHE A 30 -18.87 13.99 12.18
C PHE A 30 -20.22 14.54 12.64
N THR A 31 -20.24 15.80 13.06
CA THR A 31 -21.49 16.56 13.01
C THR A 31 -21.72 16.83 11.52
N PRO A 32 -22.75 16.25 10.88
CA PRO A 32 -23.07 16.63 9.51
C PRO A 32 -23.26 18.15 9.48
N PRO A 33 -22.70 18.86 8.49
CA PRO A 33 -22.85 20.31 8.41
C PRO A 33 -24.34 20.68 8.43
N SER A 34 -24.68 21.84 9.00
CA SER A 34 -26.09 22.27 9.05
C SER A 34 -26.68 22.23 7.64
N LYS A 35 -27.98 21.90 7.53
CA LYS A 35 -28.69 21.79 6.24
C LYS A 35 -28.55 23.05 5.35
N GLU A 36 -28.15 24.17 5.93
CA GLU A 36 -27.87 25.45 5.27
C GLU A 36 -26.58 25.46 4.44
N TYR A 37 -25.64 24.53 4.65
CA TYR A 37 -24.40 24.38 3.87
C TYR A 37 -24.53 23.40 2.70
N VAL A 38 -25.70 22.80 2.48
CA VAL A 38 -25.94 21.98 1.29
C VAL A 38 -26.21 22.92 0.13
N VAL A 39 -25.14 23.45 -0.47
CA VAL A 39 -25.24 23.96 -1.83
C VAL A 39 -25.58 22.75 -2.69
N GLN A 40 -26.85 22.61 -3.08
CA GLN A 40 -27.23 21.80 -4.22
C GLN A 40 -26.59 22.46 -5.45
N SER A 41 -25.29 22.20 -5.67
CA SER A 41 -24.67 22.45 -6.95
C SER A 41 -25.20 21.40 -7.92
N ASP A 42 -25.30 21.77 -9.20
CA ASP A 42 -25.54 20.80 -10.26
C ASP A 42 -24.54 19.66 -10.13
N LEU A 43 -25.03 18.49 -9.70
CA LEU A 43 -24.21 17.32 -9.44
C LEU A 43 -23.76 16.81 -10.80
N SER A 44 -22.59 17.27 -11.24
CA SER A 44 -21.98 16.84 -12.48
C SER A 44 -21.42 15.45 -12.25
N GLU A 45 -22.18 14.43 -12.62
CA GLU A 45 -21.73 13.05 -12.57
C GLU A 45 -20.62 12.83 -13.59
N VAL A 46 -19.44 12.42 -13.12
CA VAL A 46 -18.34 12.04 -14.00
C VAL A 46 -18.58 10.60 -14.45
N THR A 47 -19.16 10.43 -15.64
CA THR A 47 -19.54 9.11 -16.18
C THR A 47 -18.40 8.39 -16.89
N ASN A 48 -17.31 9.09 -17.23
CA ASN A 48 -16.15 8.54 -17.91
C ASN A 48 -14.98 8.28 -16.96
N LEU A 49 -15.20 7.45 -15.94
CA LEU A 49 -14.16 7.02 -15.00
C LEU A 49 -13.73 5.58 -15.28
N PRO A 50 -12.43 5.26 -15.13
CA PRO A 50 -11.96 3.89 -15.18
C PRO A 50 -12.44 3.11 -13.96
N ASN A 51 -12.43 1.78 -14.07
CA ASN A 51 -12.67 0.91 -12.91
C ASN A 51 -11.69 1.23 -11.78
N VAL A 52 -12.19 1.21 -10.54
CA VAL A 52 -11.37 1.41 -9.35
C VAL A 52 -10.45 0.19 -9.20
N PRO A 53 -9.11 0.37 -9.19
CA PRO A 53 -8.19 -0.74 -8.98
C PRO A 53 -8.30 -1.25 -7.54
N GLU A 54 -8.18 -2.56 -7.38
CA GLU A 54 -8.13 -3.19 -6.06
C GLU A 54 -6.88 -2.75 -5.29
N GLN A 55 -7.06 -2.42 -4.02
CA GLN A 55 -5.97 -2.08 -3.11
C GLN A 55 -5.48 -3.29 -2.32
N GLY A 56 -6.29 -4.35 -2.18
CA GLY A 56 -6.07 -5.40 -1.20
C GLY A 56 -6.19 -4.89 0.25
N GLY A 57 -5.80 -5.76 1.17
CA GLY A 57 -5.71 -5.49 2.61
C GLY A 57 -4.52 -4.61 3.02
N ARG A 58 -3.95 -3.80 2.11
CA ARG A 58 -2.71 -3.03 2.33
C ARG A 58 -2.91 -1.58 2.82
N GLY A 59 -4.13 -1.13 3.12
CA GLY A 59 -4.35 0.25 3.56
C GLY A 59 -3.99 1.35 2.54
N ILE A 60 -3.77 1.02 1.26
CA ILE A 60 -3.29 1.96 0.24
C ILE A 60 -4.39 2.75 -0.50
N CYS A 61 -5.49 3.06 0.18
CA CYS A 61 -6.64 3.75 -0.43
C CYS A 61 -6.27 5.09 -1.08
N TYR A 62 -5.27 5.80 -0.52
CA TYR A 62 -4.70 7.03 -1.08
C TYR A 62 -4.03 6.80 -2.44
N ALA A 63 -3.33 5.68 -2.62
CA ALA A 63 -2.68 5.29 -3.85
C ALA A 63 -3.68 4.80 -4.90
N ALA A 64 -4.73 4.07 -4.47
CA ALA A 64 -5.85 3.71 -5.34
C ALA A 64 -6.59 4.95 -5.85
N SER A 65 -6.85 5.92 -4.99
CA SER A 65 -7.44 7.21 -5.38
C SER A 65 -6.56 7.96 -6.39
N ALA A 66 -5.24 8.01 -6.16
CA ALA A 66 -4.30 8.62 -7.10
C ALA A 66 -4.25 7.88 -8.46
N ALA A 67 -4.33 6.54 -8.45
CA ALA A 67 -4.37 5.75 -9.67
C ALA A 67 -5.62 6.05 -10.51
N VAL A 68 -6.79 6.15 -9.88
CA VAL A 68 -8.05 6.53 -10.56
C VAL A 68 -7.93 7.93 -11.16
N MET A 69 -7.43 8.90 -10.40
CA MET A 69 -7.23 10.27 -10.88
C MET A 69 -6.28 10.32 -12.08
N LEU A 70 -5.11 9.69 -12.01
CA LEU A 70 -4.16 9.65 -13.13
C LEU A 70 -4.74 8.99 -14.38
N THR A 71 -5.51 7.91 -14.18
CA THR A 71 -6.12 7.17 -15.29
C THR A 71 -7.24 8.00 -15.93
N ALA A 72 -8.07 8.68 -15.13
CA ALA A 72 -9.12 9.58 -15.61
C ALA A 72 -8.54 10.79 -16.37
N GLU A 73 -7.46 11.41 -15.87
CA GLU A 73 -6.78 12.52 -16.55
C GLU A 73 -6.21 12.11 -17.92
N ASN A 74 -5.62 10.92 -18.03
CA ASN A 74 -5.19 10.38 -19.32
C ASN A 74 -6.37 10.20 -20.29
N GLY A 75 -7.48 9.72 -19.75
CA GLY A 75 -8.75 9.57 -20.42
C GLY A 75 -9.32 10.82 -21.05
N LEU A 76 -9.45 11.86 -20.23
CA LEU A 76 -9.92 13.18 -20.62
C LEU A 76 -9.03 13.82 -21.68
N LYS A 77 -7.71 13.57 -21.60
CA LYS A 77 -6.73 14.13 -22.52
C LYS A 77 -6.67 13.41 -23.89
N LEU A 78 -6.97 12.12 -23.92
CA LEU A 78 -6.90 11.28 -25.14
C LEU A 78 -8.26 11.09 -25.85
N PRO A 79 -9.23 11.98 -25.56
CA PRO A 79 -10.68 11.74 -25.69
C PRO A 79 -11.12 10.26 -25.84
N GLU A 80 -10.78 9.40 -24.88
CA GLU A 80 -11.16 7.97 -24.92
C GLU A 80 -12.28 7.65 -23.91
N ASP A 81 -13.05 6.59 -24.17
CA ASP A 81 -13.94 5.96 -23.18
C ASP A 81 -13.09 5.13 -22.20
N CYS A 82 -12.91 5.67 -21.00
CA CYS A 82 -12.04 5.17 -19.95
C CYS A 82 -12.68 4.07 -19.13
N THR A 83 -14.01 3.98 -19.18
CA THR A 83 -14.78 2.92 -18.52
C THR A 83 -14.41 1.54 -19.07
N ARG A 84 -13.83 1.49 -20.27
CA ARG A 84 -13.41 0.27 -20.98
C ARG A 84 -11.91 0.07 -21.03
N TYR A 85 -11.16 0.82 -20.24
CA TYR A 85 -9.71 0.66 -20.21
C TYR A 85 -9.32 -0.75 -19.76
N THR A 86 -8.47 -1.36 -20.56
CA THR A 86 -7.80 -2.61 -20.26
C THR A 86 -6.72 -2.38 -19.19
N PRO A 87 -6.29 -3.43 -18.44
CA PRO A 87 -5.34 -3.28 -17.35
C PRO A 87 -4.00 -2.60 -17.72
N ASP A 88 -3.59 -2.61 -18.98
CA ASP A 88 -2.38 -1.94 -19.48
C ASP A 88 -2.50 -0.40 -19.48
N LYS A 89 -3.73 0.13 -19.55
CA LYS A 89 -4.04 1.56 -19.54
C LYS A 89 -4.33 2.12 -18.14
N ILE A 90 -4.65 1.26 -17.18
CA ILE A 90 -4.98 1.66 -15.81
C ILE A 90 -3.69 1.69 -14.97
N PHE A 91 -3.46 2.78 -14.25
CA PHE A 91 -2.32 2.89 -13.33
C PHE A 91 -2.48 1.94 -12.14
N SER A 92 -1.38 1.30 -11.74
CA SER A 92 -1.36 0.42 -10.57
C SER A 92 -1.20 1.23 -9.27
N PRO A 93 -2.03 1.00 -8.24
CA PRO A 93 -1.85 1.63 -6.94
C PRO A 93 -0.56 1.18 -6.24
N TYR A 94 -0.05 -0.03 -6.51
CA TYR A 94 1.16 -0.55 -5.87
C TYR A 94 2.42 0.23 -6.23
N GLY A 95 2.49 0.81 -7.43
CA GLY A 95 3.59 1.69 -7.83
C GLY A 95 3.49 3.13 -7.31
N LEU A 96 2.33 3.52 -6.79
CA LEU A 96 2.06 4.86 -6.26
C LEU A 96 2.30 4.96 -4.74
N VAL A 97 2.68 3.85 -4.13
CA VAL A 97 3.20 3.85 -2.77
C VAL A 97 4.59 4.48 -2.78
N LYS A 98 4.76 5.56 -1.99
CA LYS A 98 6.04 6.24 -1.85
C LYS A 98 7.06 5.34 -1.11
N PRO A 99 8.25 5.06 -1.67
CA PRO A 99 9.33 4.32 -1.02
C PRO A 99 10.35 5.23 -0.29
N PHE A 100 9.94 6.40 0.21
CA PHE A 100 10.84 7.33 0.90
C PHE A 100 10.12 8.08 2.02
N GLY A 101 10.58 7.86 3.26
CA GLY A 101 10.77 8.85 4.33
C GLY A 101 9.65 9.83 4.67
N GLU A 102 9.36 9.88 5.97
CA GLU A 102 8.47 10.82 6.68
C GLU A 102 6.98 10.53 6.48
N GLU A 103 6.57 9.37 6.94
CA GLU A 103 5.59 9.30 8.03
C GLU A 103 5.95 8.03 8.80
N ASP A 104 6.67 8.23 9.90
CA ASP A 104 6.80 7.25 10.96
C ASP A 104 5.40 7.13 11.58
N SER A 105 4.48 6.48 10.86
CA SER A 105 3.32 5.92 11.51
C SER A 105 3.91 4.91 12.47
N GLY A 106 3.98 5.24 13.76
CA GLY A 106 4.41 4.33 14.82
C GLY A 106 3.54 3.05 14.92
N SER A 107 2.75 2.74 13.89
CA SER A 107 2.07 1.48 13.69
C SER A 107 3.11 0.38 13.50
N HIS A 108 3.40 -0.27 14.63
CA HIS A 108 3.92 -1.64 14.69
C HIS A 108 2.85 -2.65 14.22
N GLU A 109 2.00 -2.24 13.28
CA GLU A 109 0.87 -3.04 12.85
C GLU A 109 1.28 -3.95 11.69
N PRO A 110 0.70 -5.16 11.61
CA PRO A 110 1.04 -6.14 10.59
C PRO A 110 0.57 -5.77 9.19
N LEU A 111 -0.34 -4.79 9.12
CA LEU A 111 -0.66 -4.12 7.88
C LEU A 111 0.54 -3.23 7.55
N ALA A 112 0.91 -3.19 6.28
CA ALA A 112 1.54 -1.97 5.81
C ALA A 112 0.43 -0.91 5.94
N ASP A 113 0.22 -0.34 7.14
CA ASP A 113 -0.71 0.75 7.37
C ASP A 113 -0.05 1.97 6.72
N GLU A 114 -0.13 1.95 5.41
CA GLU A 114 0.43 2.94 4.53
C GLU A 114 -0.58 4.08 4.47
N GLY A 115 -0.95 4.64 5.62
CA GLY A 115 -1.58 5.95 5.65
C GLY A 115 -0.83 6.89 4.70
N GLY A 116 -1.57 7.74 4.00
CA GLY A 116 -0.96 8.57 2.98
C GLY A 116 -1.91 9.56 2.33
N SER A 117 -1.30 10.43 1.53
CA SER A 117 -2.01 11.47 0.78
C SER A 117 -1.99 11.13 -0.71
N ALA A 118 -3.16 11.13 -1.34
CA ALA A 118 -3.28 10.96 -2.79
C ALA A 118 -2.50 12.05 -3.54
N ILE A 119 -2.48 13.28 -3.02
CA ILE A 119 -1.69 14.39 -3.58
C ILE A 119 -0.19 14.06 -3.55
N ASN A 120 0.30 13.47 -2.45
CA ASN A 120 1.69 13.07 -2.34
C ASN A 120 2.04 11.91 -3.28
N ALA A 121 1.13 10.94 -3.45
CA ALA A 121 1.29 9.86 -4.41
C ALA A 121 1.36 10.39 -5.87
N LEU A 122 0.50 11.35 -6.22
CA LEU A 122 0.52 12.03 -7.52
C LEU A 122 1.83 12.79 -7.73
N ASN A 123 2.27 13.56 -6.74
CA ASN A 123 3.54 14.30 -6.79
C ASN A 123 4.73 13.37 -6.94
N TYR A 124 4.75 12.25 -6.22
CA TYR A 124 5.78 11.23 -6.34
C TYR A 124 5.84 10.66 -7.76
N ALA A 125 4.70 10.24 -8.31
CA ALA A 125 4.62 9.72 -9.67
C ALA A 125 5.11 10.72 -10.71
N ALA A 126 4.75 12.00 -10.57
CA ALA A 126 5.07 13.04 -11.53
C ALA A 126 6.52 13.53 -11.46
N TYR A 127 7.06 13.71 -10.25
CA TYR A 127 8.32 14.44 -10.04
C TYR A 127 9.47 13.59 -9.49
N VAL A 128 9.19 12.39 -8.97
CA VAL A 128 10.20 11.54 -8.35
C VAL A 128 10.38 10.24 -9.13
N ALA A 129 9.31 9.47 -9.30
CA ALA A 129 9.34 8.22 -10.07
C ALA A 129 9.32 8.45 -11.58
N PHE A 130 8.85 9.63 -12.02
CA PHE A 130 8.67 9.99 -13.44
C PHE A 130 7.85 8.94 -14.22
N GLY A 131 6.89 8.31 -13.54
CA GLY A 131 6.09 7.22 -14.08
C GLY A 131 5.49 6.35 -12.99
N ASN A 132 4.58 5.47 -13.41
CA ASN A 132 3.95 4.47 -12.56
C ASN A 132 3.62 3.23 -13.42
N PRO A 133 3.77 2.00 -12.90
CA PRO A 133 3.30 0.78 -13.59
C PRO A 133 1.81 0.81 -13.91
N SER A 134 1.43 0.05 -14.92
CA SER A 134 0.03 -0.30 -15.17
C SER A 134 -0.42 -1.48 -14.30
N LEU A 135 -1.72 -1.72 -14.19
CA LEU A 135 -2.26 -2.94 -13.58
C LEU A 135 -1.79 -4.20 -14.31
N GLU A 136 -1.64 -4.14 -15.64
CA GLU A 136 -1.06 -5.25 -16.39
C GLU A 136 0.36 -5.59 -15.91
N CYS A 137 1.13 -4.64 -15.41
CA CYS A 137 2.46 -4.97 -14.90
C CYS A 137 2.44 -5.37 -13.42
N SER A 138 1.67 -4.64 -12.61
CA SER A 138 1.69 -4.75 -11.15
C SER A 138 0.27 -4.71 -10.61
N SER A 139 -0.25 -5.86 -10.18
CA SER A 139 -1.62 -6.00 -9.69
C SER A 139 -1.72 -7.13 -8.67
N LYS A 140 -2.83 -7.19 -7.94
CA LYS A 140 -3.05 -8.18 -6.87
C LYS A 140 -2.99 -9.60 -7.42
N ASP A 141 -3.72 -9.87 -8.50
CA ASP A 141 -3.74 -11.13 -9.24
C ASP A 141 -2.36 -11.60 -9.71
N LYS A 142 -1.47 -10.67 -10.07
CA LYS A 142 -0.11 -11.02 -10.49
C LYS A 142 0.82 -11.27 -9.32
N THR A 143 0.66 -10.51 -8.25
CA THR A 143 1.61 -10.51 -7.13
C THR A 143 1.27 -11.57 -6.08
N MET A 144 -0.01 -11.73 -5.79
CA MET A 144 -0.56 -12.62 -4.76
C MET A 144 -1.83 -13.33 -5.28
N PRO A 145 -1.71 -14.18 -6.32
CA PRO A 145 -2.86 -14.77 -7.03
C PRO A 145 -3.83 -15.51 -6.12
N ASP A 146 -3.33 -16.24 -5.11
CA ASP A 146 -4.15 -16.98 -4.16
C ASP A 146 -5.08 -16.09 -3.32
N PHE A 147 -4.84 -14.78 -3.31
CA PHE A 147 -5.57 -13.76 -2.54
C PHE A 147 -6.27 -12.74 -3.43
N ALA A 148 -6.33 -12.95 -4.75
CA ALA A 148 -6.90 -12.00 -5.69
C ALA A 148 -8.44 -11.98 -5.65
N ASP A 149 -9.08 -13.10 -5.33
CA ASP A 149 -10.54 -13.22 -5.44
C ASP A 149 -11.26 -12.74 -4.17
N ASN A 150 -11.76 -11.49 -4.17
CA ASN A 150 -12.64 -10.92 -3.13
C ASN A 150 -12.12 -11.00 -1.69
N ASP A 151 -10.82 -11.21 -1.51
CA ASP A 151 -10.18 -11.29 -0.20
C ASP A 151 -9.78 -9.92 0.36
N ASP A 152 -10.11 -8.83 -0.34
CA ASP A 152 -9.80 -7.44 0.03
C ASP A 152 -10.27 -7.13 1.46
N GLY A 153 -9.31 -7.04 2.38
CA GLY A 153 -9.58 -6.77 3.80
C GLY A 153 -10.19 -7.95 4.56
N SER A 154 -10.13 -9.16 4.00
CA SER A 154 -10.55 -10.39 4.67
C SER A 154 -9.60 -10.78 5.82
N ILE A 155 -10.10 -11.58 6.76
CA ILE A 155 -9.28 -12.19 7.82
C ILE A 155 -8.15 -13.03 7.21
N ARG A 156 -8.41 -13.67 6.05
CA ARG A 156 -7.43 -14.49 5.34
C ARG A 156 -6.27 -13.65 4.83
N GLU A 157 -6.55 -12.54 4.17
CA GLU A 157 -5.53 -11.61 3.68
C GLU A 157 -4.78 -10.93 4.84
N TYR A 158 -5.49 -10.54 5.90
CA TYR A 158 -4.88 -10.02 7.13
C TYR A 158 -3.91 -11.01 7.76
N THR A 159 -4.28 -12.29 7.84
CA THR A 159 -3.42 -13.36 8.38
C THR A 159 -2.17 -13.55 7.52
N MET A 160 -2.32 -13.46 6.20
CA MET A 160 -1.20 -13.52 5.27
C MET A 160 -0.24 -12.34 5.49
N TRP A 161 -0.73 -11.10 5.56
CA TRP A 161 0.13 -9.93 5.80
C TRP A 161 0.85 -10.00 7.15
N ASN A 162 0.19 -10.49 8.21
CA ASN A 162 0.84 -10.82 9.48
C ASN A 162 2.00 -11.80 9.32
N GLN A 163 1.79 -12.86 8.53
CA GLN A 163 2.82 -13.86 8.27
C GLN A 163 4.01 -13.26 7.51
N VAL A 164 3.75 -12.40 6.53
CA VAL A 164 4.79 -11.68 5.77
C VAL A 164 5.58 -10.74 6.66
N TYR A 165 4.90 -9.95 7.52
CA TYR A 165 5.52 -9.07 8.51
C TYR A 165 6.43 -9.85 9.47
N ASN A 166 5.93 -10.92 10.07
CA ASN A 166 6.70 -11.75 10.99
C ASN A 166 7.94 -12.36 10.32
N ILE A 167 7.86 -12.73 9.04
CA ILE A 167 9.03 -13.21 8.31
C ILE A 167 10.04 -12.08 8.08
N TYR A 168 9.58 -10.90 7.69
CA TYR A 168 10.44 -9.72 7.51
C TYR A 168 11.18 -9.37 8.81
N GLU A 169 10.47 -9.20 9.92
CA GLU A 169 11.04 -8.82 11.22
C GLU A 169 12.09 -9.84 11.71
N ASN A 170 11.78 -11.14 11.59
CA ASN A 170 12.69 -12.19 12.04
C ASN A 170 13.96 -12.30 11.20
N LEU A 171 13.88 -11.97 9.90
CA LEU A 171 14.98 -12.20 8.98
C LEU A 171 15.79 -10.93 8.70
N THR A 172 15.19 -9.74 8.66
CA THR A 172 15.83 -8.49 8.17
C THR A 172 17.19 -8.23 8.83
N ASN A 173 17.26 -8.31 10.17
CA ASN A 173 18.49 -8.11 10.94
C ASN A 173 19.58 -9.13 10.61
N THR A 174 19.20 -10.36 10.30
CA THR A 174 20.14 -11.42 9.90
C THR A 174 20.60 -11.19 8.47
N VAL A 175 19.69 -10.85 7.54
CA VAL A 175 20.06 -10.58 6.14
C VAL A 175 20.97 -9.37 6.01
N GLN A 176 20.78 -8.33 6.83
CA GLN A 176 21.64 -7.14 6.84
C GLN A 176 23.12 -7.48 7.14
N LYS A 177 23.38 -8.57 7.86
CA LYS A 177 24.72 -9.03 8.25
C LYS A 177 25.34 -10.04 7.27
N ILE A 178 24.59 -10.52 6.28
CA ILE A 178 25.10 -11.49 5.29
C ILE A 178 26.10 -10.82 4.34
N ASN A 179 27.22 -11.51 4.11
CA ASN A 179 28.13 -11.17 3.02
C ASN A 179 27.63 -11.75 1.70
N PHE A 180 27.10 -10.90 0.82
CA PHE A 180 26.62 -11.31 -0.51
C PHE A 180 27.71 -11.75 -1.50
N ASN A 181 28.98 -11.58 -1.17
CA ASN A 181 30.09 -12.12 -1.95
C ASN A 181 30.50 -13.53 -1.51
N CYS A 182 29.83 -14.09 -0.49
CA CYS A 182 30.08 -15.43 0.04
C CYS A 182 28.93 -16.37 -0.35
N GLN A 183 29.12 -17.17 -1.40
CA GLN A 183 28.11 -18.10 -1.91
C GLN A 183 27.64 -19.10 -0.83
N ALA A 184 28.58 -19.68 -0.07
CA ALA A 184 28.25 -20.58 1.04
C ALA A 184 27.41 -19.89 2.13
N CYS A 185 27.60 -18.59 2.36
CA CYS A 185 26.81 -17.82 3.32
C CYS A 185 25.37 -17.62 2.84
N ILE A 186 25.19 -17.39 1.54
CA ILE A 186 23.88 -17.25 0.88
C ILE A 186 23.14 -18.59 0.93
N GLU A 187 23.79 -19.68 0.52
CA GLU A 187 23.22 -21.03 0.53
C GLU A 187 22.85 -21.47 1.95
N ASN A 188 23.73 -21.24 2.93
CA ASN A 188 23.45 -21.55 4.32
C ASN A 188 22.25 -20.76 4.86
N PHE A 189 22.08 -19.50 4.43
CA PHE A 189 20.92 -18.69 4.82
C PHE A 189 19.62 -19.28 4.28
N PHE A 190 19.57 -19.59 2.98
CA PHE A 190 18.40 -20.21 2.35
C PHE A 190 18.09 -21.57 2.98
N HIS A 191 19.10 -22.38 3.25
CA HIS A 191 18.93 -23.66 3.93
C HIS A 191 18.36 -23.48 5.34
N THR A 192 18.91 -22.57 6.13
CA THR A 192 18.49 -22.31 7.53
C THR A 192 17.07 -21.78 7.61
N HIS A 193 16.65 -20.93 6.67
CA HIS A 193 15.35 -20.25 6.68
C HIS A 193 14.37 -20.77 5.62
N LYS A 194 14.56 -22.00 5.14
CA LYS A 194 13.80 -22.62 4.04
C LYS A 194 12.29 -22.47 4.17
N THR A 195 11.74 -22.68 5.37
CA THR A 195 10.28 -22.59 5.61
C THR A 195 9.74 -21.17 5.39
N ALA A 196 10.48 -20.15 5.83
CA ALA A 196 10.09 -18.76 5.65
C ALA A 196 10.11 -18.37 4.16
N PHE A 197 11.15 -18.77 3.43
CA PHE A 197 11.23 -18.56 1.99
C PHE A 197 10.15 -19.30 1.21
N SER A 198 9.90 -20.57 1.54
CA SER A 198 8.83 -21.35 0.92
C SER A 198 7.45 -20.71 1.15
N THR A 199 7.23 -20.12 2.32
CA THR A 199 6.00 -19.38 2.62
C THR A 199 5.89 -18.14 1.75
N LEU A 200 6.92 -17.29 1.70
CA LEU A 200 6.91 -16.08 0.87
C LEU A 200 6.77 -16.41 -0.62
N LYS A 201 7.42 -17.47 -1.10
CA LYS A 201 7.30 -17.92 -2.49
C LYS A 201 5.89 -18.42 -2.82
N LYS A 202 5.20 -19.05 -1.87
CA LYS A 202 3.80 -19.47 -2.04
C LYS A 202 2.88 -18.24 -2.18
N ILE A 203 3.09 -17.22 -1.35
CA ILE A 203 2.29 -15.99 -1.39
C ILE A 203 2.64 -15.17 -2.64
N PHE A 204 3.93 -15.05 -2.96
CA PHE A 204 4.47 -14.23 -4.05
C PHE A 204 5.22 -15.12 -5.05
N PRO A 205 4.51 -15.82 -5.95
CA PRO A 205 5.12 -16.78 -6.87
C PRO A 205 6.10 -16.16 -7.88
N ASN A 206 6.08 -14.84 -8.07
CA ASN A 206 7.03 -14.14 -8.94
C ASN A 206 8.41 -13.89 -8.32
N ILE A 207 8.61 -14.14 -7.02
CA ILE A 207 9.94 -14.06 -6.41
C ILE A 207 10.85 -15.12 -7.06
N GLU A 208 12.04 -14.73 -7.52
CA GLU A 208 13.06 -15.70 -7.96
C GLU A 208 13.57 -16.52 -6.77
N GLU A 209 13.51 -17.85 -6.91
CA GLU A 209 13.91 -18.80 -5.86
C GLU A 209 15.40 -18.68 -5.55
N GLU A 210 15.73 -18.71 -4.25
CA GLU A 210 17.10 -18.69 -3.74
C GLU A 210 18.01 -17.60 -4.37
N SER A 211 17.43 -16.46 -4.73
CA SER A 211 18.14 -15.38 -5.43
C SER A 211 18.75 -14.36 -4.47
N VAL A 212 19.97 -13.90 -4.80
CA VAL A 212 20.61 -12.76 -4.11
C VAL A 212 19.75 -11.51 -4.20
N SER A 213 19.01 -11.33 -5.30
CA SER A 213 18.05 -10.24 -5.49
C SER A 213 16.96 -10.25 -4.42
N PHE A 214 16.45 -11.43 -4.07
CA PHE A 214 15.46 -11.56 -3.00
C PHE A 214 16.05 -11.28 -1.60
N LEU A 215 17.29 -11.71 -1.33
CA LEU A 215 17.95 -11.32 -0.08
C LEU A 215 18.20 -9.81 -0.01
N ARG A 216 18.52 -9.15 -1.12
CA ARG A 216 18.64 -7.69 -1.16
C ARG A 216 17.30 -7.01 -0.84
N LEU A 217 16.21 -7.55 -1.34
CA LEU A 217 14.85 -7.10 -1.00
C LEU A 217 14.57 -7.25 0.51
N MET A 218 14.95 -8.37 1.12
CA MET A 218 14.79 -8.58 2.57
C MET A 218 15.65 -7.65 3.45
N ARG A 219 16.60 -6.91 2.87
CA ARG A 219 17.45 -5.93 3.59
C ARG A 219 16.91 -4.51 3.59
N GLU A 220 15.77 -4.28 2.96
CA GLU A 220 15.15 -2.97 2.99
C GLU A 220 14.97 -2.50 4.45
N PRO A 221 15.16 -1.19 4.72
CA PRO A 221 15.22 -0.70 6.09
C PRO A 221 13.84 -0.71 6.78
N THR A 222 12.75 -0.71 6.00
CA THR A 222 11.38 -0.71 6.51
C THR A 222 10.56 -1.82 5.89
N TYR A 223 9.58 -2.32 6.64
CA TYR A 223 8.61 -3.30 6.14
C TYR A 223 7.84 -2.76 4.92
N ARG A 224 7.50 -1.48 4.93
CA ARG A 224 6.86 -0.79 3.79
C ARG A 224 7.71 -0.89 2.54
N ASP A 225 9.00 -0.53 2.61
CA ASP A 225 9.90 -0.58 1.45
C ASP A 225 10.07 -2.01 0.91
N PHE A 226 10.15 -2.97 1.82
CA PHE A 226 10.14 -4.40 1.49
C PHE A 226 8.88 -4.77 0.70
N VAL A 227 7.69 -4.47 1.21
CA VAL A 227 6.41 -4.82 0.55
C VAL A 227 6.24 -4.10 -0.79
N VAL A 228 6.61 -2.82 -0.89
CA VAL A 228 6.54 -2.07 -2.16
C VAL A 228 7.40 -2.72 -3.23
N LYS A 229 8.66 -3.00 -2.93
CA LYS A 229 9.58 -3.60 -3.89
C LYS A 229 9.25 -5.07 -4.17
N LEU A 230 8.58 -5.75 -3.25
CA LEU A 230 8.06 -7.10 -3.43
C LEU A 230 6.87 -7.13 -4.39
N THR A 231 5.97 -6.16 -4.28
CA THR A 231 4.71 -6.09 -5.04
C THR A 231 4.84 -5.37 -6.37
N VAL A 232 5.91 -4.60 -6.59
CA VAL A 232 6.20 -3.95 -7.87
C VAL A 232 7.45 -4.58 -8.48
N PRO A 233 7.31 -5.54 -9.41
CA PRO A 233 8.45 -6.17 -10.06
C PRO A 233 9.38 -5.13 -10.68
N MET A 234 10.70 -5.34 -10.62
CA MET A 234 11.67 -4.39 -11.20
C MET A 234 11.42 -4.09 -12.68
N LYS A 235 10.96 -5.09 -13.46
CA LYS A 235 10.57 -4.91 -14.86
C LYS A 235 9.40 -3.92 -15.07
N CYS A 236 8.60 -3.71 -14.03
CA CYS A 236 7.44 -2.83 -14.02
C CYS A 236 7.77 -1.40 -13.59
N GLN A 237 8.96 -1.19 -13.01
CA GLN A 237 9.48 0.15 -12.85
C GLN A 237 9.76 0.69 -14.26
N ARG A 238 8.93 1.65 -14.69
CA ARG A 238 9.19 2.36 -15.94
C ARG A 238 10.56 3.00 -15.82
N LYS A 239 11.53 2.57 -16.64
CA LYS A 239 12.81 3.26 -16.75
C LYS A 239 12.48 4.72 -17.03
N SER A 240 12.95 5.64 -16.17
CA SER A 240 12.84 7.06 -16.49
C SER A 240 13.46 7.24 -17.87
N VAL A 241 12.65 7.61 -18.86
CA VAL A 241 13.22 8.20 -20.06
C VAL A 241 13.77 9.51 -19.56
N HIS A 242 15.08 9.59 -19.40
CA HIS A 242 15.77 10.83 -19.06
C HIS A 242 15.41 11.93 -20.09
N ARG A 243 14.30 12.62 -19.86
CA ARG A 243 14.09 14.02 -20.21
C ARG A 243 14.42 14.91 -19.00
N GLY A 244 15.27 14.43 -18.09
CA GLY A 244 15.72 15.17 -16.90
C GLY A 244 16.47 16.46 -17.21
N SER A 245 16.89 16.71 -18.47
CA SER A 245 17.46 18.00 -18.87
C SER A 245 16.54 18.82 -19.80
N GLU A 246 15.59 18.20 -20.50
CA GLU A 246 14.68 18.88 -21.43
C GLU A 246 13.33 19.24 -20.82
N GLY A 247 12.78 18.38 -19.95
CA GLY A 247 11.50 18.63 -19.26
C GLY A 247 11.56 19.85 -18.34
N TYR A 248 12.65 19.98 -17.57
CA TYR A 248 12.89 21.18 -16.74
C TYR A 248 13.12 22.44 -17.58
N LYS A 249 13.79 22.34 -18.74
CA LYS A 249 13.92 23.45 -19.68
C LYS A 249 12.58 23.85 -20.29
N GLN A 250 11.69 22.90 -20.53
CA GLN A 250 10.38 23.16 -21.12
C GLN A 250 9.42 23.78 -20.10
N LEU A 251 9.39 23.30 -18.85
CA LEU A 251 8.67 23.93 -17.73
C LEU A 251 9.21 25.33 -17.43
N GLY A 252 10.53 25.52 -17.41
CA GLY A 252 11.16 26.84 -17.26
C GLY A 252 10.77 27.81 -18.39
N ARG A 253 10.68 27.35 -19.64
CA ARG A 253 10.23 28.16 -20.78
C ARG A 253 8.74 28.50 -20.73
N ILE A 254 7.88 27.57 -20.27
CA ILE A 254 6.44 27.80 -20.14
C ILE A 254 6.16 28.81 -19.01
N LEU A 255 6.87 28.70 -17.89
CA LEU A 255 6.73 29.64 -16.78
C LEU A 255 7.32 31.02 -17.10
N ALA A 256 8.41 31.09 -17.89
CA ALA A 256 8.96 32.36 -18.36
C ALA A 256 8.04 33.07 -19.37
N LYS A 257 7.33 32.33 -20.24
CA LYS A 257 6.36 32.90 -21.19
C LYS A 257 5.06 33.42 -20.56
N ARG A 258 4.74 33.02 -19.32
CA ARG A 258 3.58 33.54 -18.57
C ARG A 258 3.90 34.79 -17.73
N ARG A 259 5.16 35.25 -17.72
CA ARG A 259 5.62 36.45 -17.01
C ARG A 259 5.94 37.64 -17.94
N GLN A 260 5.64 37.51 -19.22
CA GLN A 260 5.64 38.61 -20.20
C GLN A 260 4.20 38.88 -20.61
#